data_AF-A0A7S1ILC5-F1
#
_entry.id   AF-A0A7S1ILC5-F1
#
_cell.length_a   1.000
_cell.length_b   1.000
_cell.length_c   1.000
_cell.angle_alpha   90.00
_cell.angle_beta   90.00
_cell.angle_gamma   90.00
#
_symmetry.space_group_name_H-M   'P 1'
#
loop_
_entity.id
_entity.type
_entity.pdbx_description
1 polymer ?
#
loop_
_entity_poly.entity_id
_entity_poly.type
_entity_poly.pdbx_seq_one_letter_code
_entity_poly.pdbx_strand_id
1 'polypeptide(L)'
;FFFATHNPMTSSEEQKFQQAEAAIRTRLVLCDDLPFQWADEAESKPPLRSITGLNLQPLNDGRALASLCTIKWPSLEVAYTMDLKVCVDQPSNPKLWIFREVGPLMELVKQAAQAHPELPPELLMVHGHGVWSPFGPGVACHLGVALKRPAIAVTADWPQMEWVTQEEILGHIAAGAEAVMLPGADDRSWGMALVPGASPESGEPETSPPPFYPPPLYISTGHKVSLETAAEMVKSSIVPPTEPAGSAASSNGLPWPLRTAVQAGQRALRQEHCERYGVTEAERLQRSPNTGNMAEAASRRASKRYNEAVQTQKQSQKPASPRCCTPPRSQAQSPELSPQSPPKAKAQGAGSSQSPTKAKAQGAGSSQSPTKAKAQGA
;
A
#
# COMPACT_ATOMS: atom_id res chain seq x y z
N PHE A 1 5.29 -1.88 -19.90
CA PHE A 1 5.17 -0.43 -20.16
C PHE A 1 3.93 -0.23 -21.01
N PHE A 2 2.80 0.07 -20.38
CA PHE A 2 1.67 0.70 -21.04
C PHE A 2 1.64 2.11 -20.46
N PHE A 3 2.30 3.06 -21.12
CA PHE A 3 1.88 4.45 -20.99
C PHE A 3 0.52 4.50 -21.67
N ALA A 4 -0.56 4.29 -20.91
CA ALA A 4 -1.87 4.66 -21.38
C ALA A 4 -1.84 6.18 -21.54
N THR A 5 -1.64 6.64 -22.76
CA THR A 5 -2.19 7.92 -23.21
C THR A 5 -3.60 7.97 -22.65
N HIS A 6 -3.87 8.89 -21.74
CA HIS A 6 -5.18 9.00 -21.10
C HIS A 6 -6.18 9.27 -22.22
N ASN A 7 -6.88 8.23 -22.70
CA ASN A 7 -7.99 8.44 -23.59
C ASN A 7 -9.01 9.24 -22.78
N PRO A 8 -9.32 10.47 -23.18
CA PRO A 8 -10.27 11.28 -22.44
C PRO A 8 -11.60 10.53 -22.38
N MET A 9 -12.20 10.47 -21.21
CA MET A 9 -13.57 9.97 -21.08
C MET A 9 -14.48 10.81 -21.96
N THR A 10 -15.50 10.18 -22.54
CA THR A 10 -16.61 10.94 -23.10
C THR A 10 -17.31 11.72 -21.98
N SER A 11 -17.95 12.85 -22.31
CA SER A 11 -18.67 13.65 -21.32
C SER A 11 -19.74 12.84 -20.57
N SER A 12 -20.33 11.83 -21.24
CA SER A 12 -21.31 10.92 -20.62
C SER A 12 -20.67 9.97 -19.60
N GLU A 13 -19.50 9.41 -19.90
CA GLU A 13 -18.76 8.54 -18.98
C GLU A 13 -18.27 9.31 -17.76
N GLU A 14 -17.72 10.51 -17.97
CA GLU A 14 -17.25 11.38 -16.89
C GLU A 14 -18.40 11.73 -15.94
N GLN A 15 -19.56 12.10 -16.47
CA GLN A 15 -20.73 12.43 -15.65
C GLN A 15 -21.23 11.22 -14.85
N LYS A 16 -21.28 10.03 -15.45
CA LYS A 16 -21.67 8.79 -14.75
C LYS A 16 -20.67 8.43 -13.65
N PHE A 17 -19.37 8.58 -13.94
CA PHE A 17 -18.30 8.34 -12.99
C PHE A 17 -18.43 9.26 -11.78
N GLN A 18 -18.50 10.57 -12.00
CA GLN A 18 -18.65 11.57 -10.95
C GLN A 18 -19.92 11.35 -10.10
N GLN A 19 -21.03 10.98 -10.72
CA GLN A 19 -22.27 10.65 -10.01
C GLN A 19 -22.10 9.41 -9.12
N ALA A 20 -21.46 8.36 -9.63
CA ALA A 20 -21.20 7.14 -8.86
C ALA A 20 -20.27 7.43 -7.66
N GLU A 21 -19.21 8.21 -7.87
CA GLU A 21 -18.30 8.61 -6.80
C GLU A 21 -19.00 9.42 -5.71
N ALA A 22 -19.77 10.45 -6.10
CA ALA A 22 -20.53 11.28 -5.16
C ALA A 22 -21.51 10.44 -4.34
N ALA A 23 -22.17 9.47 -4.97
CA ALA A 23 -23.08 8.54 -4.31
C ALA A 23 -22.35 7.62 -3.32
N ILE A 24 -21.08 7.26 -3.54
CA ILE A 24 -20.30 6.50 -2.57
C ILE A 24 -19.84 7.40 -1.42
N ARG A 25 -19.26 8.57 -1.72
CA ARG A 25 -18.73 9.50 -0.71
C ARG A 25 -19.76 9.90 0.35
N THR A 26 -21.00 10.14 -0.07
CA THR A 26 -22.10 10.51 0.84
C THR A 26 -22.52 9.42 1.82
N ARG A 27 -22.21 8.15 1.53
CA ARG A 27 -22.56 6.99 2.35
C ARG A 27 -21.36 6.36 3.05
N LEU A 28 -20.16 6.87 2.79
CA LEU A 28 -18.94 6.29 3.30
C LEU A 28 -18.78 6.60 4.80
N VAL A 29 -18.45 5.58 5.58
CA VAL A 29 -18.16 5.69 7.02
C VAL A 29 -16.72 5.26 7.20
N LEU A 30 -15.90 6.14 7.79
CA LEU A 30 -14.44 5.97 7.87
C LEU A 30 -13.93 5.74 9.30
N CYS A 31 -14.85 5.54 10.23
CA CYS A 31 -14.62 5.14 11.60
C CYS A 31 -15.28 3.78 11.85
N ASP A 32 -15.01 3.20 13.01
CA ASP A 32 -15.59 1.92 13.41
C ASP A 32 -17.11 2.04 13.63
N ASP A 33 -17.86 1.41 12.73
CA ASP A 33 -19.30 1.18 12.81
C ASP A 33 -19.55 -0.31 12.52
N LEU A 34 -18.86 -1.13 13.33
CA LEU A 34 -18.82 -2.58 13.19
C LEU A 34 -20.04 -3.20 13.86
N PRO A 35 -20.75 -4.15 13.21
CA PRO A 35 -21.88 -4.86 13.81
C PRO A 35 -21.45 -5.98 14.77
N PHE A 36 -20.15 -6.16 14.98
CA PHE A 36 -19.54 -7.19 15.80
C PHE A 36 -18.43 -6.59 16.66
N GLN A 37 -18.02 -7.34 17.69
CA GLN A 37 -16.77 -7.13 18.42
C GLN A 37 -15.68 -8.03 17.82
N TRP A 38 -14.47 -7.51 17.66
CA TRP A 38 -13.35 -8.25 17.07
C TRP A 38 -12.12 -8.30 17.99
N ALA A 39 -12.02 -7.35 18.91
CA ALA A 39 -11.11 -7.30 20.05
C ALA A 39 -11.92 -7.45 21.36
N ASP A 40 -11.23 -7.64 22.48
CA ASP A 40 -11.81 -7.80 23.82
C ASP A 40 -12.38 -6.47 24.38
N GLU A 41 -13.39 -5.92 23.71
CA GLU A 41 -14.16 -4.76 24.19
C GLU A 41 -15.66 -5.08 24.34
N ALA A 42 -16.34 -4.26 25.14
CA ALA A 42 -17.60 -4.52 25.87
C ALA A 42 -18.71 -5.35 25.18
N GLU A 43 -19.33 -6.23 26.01
CA GLU A 43 -20.27 -7.35 25.81
C GLU A 43 -21.57 -7.11 25.00
N SER A 44 -21.74 -5.97 24.32
CA SER A 44 -23.03 -5.62 23.67
C SER A 44 -23.20 -6.15 22.24
N LYS A 45 -22.13 -6.57 21.56
CA LYS A 45 -22.15 -7.03 20.16
C LYS A 45 -21.71 -8.49 20.04
N PRO A 46 -22.21 -9.25 19.04
CA PRO A 46 -21.71 -10.60 18.80
C PRO A 46 -20.24 -10.58 18.37
N PRO A 47 -19.46 -11.65 18.64
CA PRO A 47 -18.08 -11.75 18.16
C PRO A 47 -18.03 -11.87 16.63
N LEU A 48 -16.98 -11.33 16.03
CA LEU A 48 -16.65 -11.52 14.61
C LEU A 48 -16.41 -13.00 14.35
N ARG A 49 -17.17 -13.58 13.42
CA ARG A 49 -17.09 -15.01 13.08
C ARG A 49 -16.30 -15.27 11.82
N SER A 50 -16.28 -14.33 10.87
CA SER A 50 -15.66 -14.56 9.57
C SER A 50 -15.08 -13.32 8.91
N ILE A 51 -14.00 -13.53 8.15
CA ILE A 51 -13.42 -12.52 7.25
C ILE A 51 -13.40 -13.12 5.84
N THR A 52 -13.89 -12.38 4.85
CA THR A 52 -13.89 -12.80 3.45
C THR A 52 -12.90 -11.96 2.64
N GLY A 53 -11.89 -12.63 2.11
CA GLY A 53 -10.94 -12.07 1.15
C GLY A 53 -11.50 -12.09 -0.25
N LEU A 54 -11.37 -10.99 -0.98
CA LEU A 54 -11.87 -10.80 -2.34
C LEU A 54 -10.74 -10.37 -3.26
N ASN A 55 -10.61 -11.01 -4.41
CA ASN A 55 -9.66 -10.66 -5.46
C ASN A 55 -10.31 -10.75 -6.83
N LEU A 56 -9.95 -9.84 -7.74
CA LEU A 56 -10.33 -9.94 -9.14
C LEU A 56 -9.10 -9.90 -10.03
N GLN A 57 -8.94 -10.96 -10.81
CA GLN A 57 -7.84 -11.09 -11.75
C GLN A 57 -8.37 -10.89 -13.19
N PRO A 58 -7.98 -9.83 -13.90
CA PRO A 58 -8.28 -9.71 -15.32
C PRO A 58 -7.55 -10.78 -16.13
N LEU A 59 -8.21 -11.29 -17.16
CA LEU A 59 -7.67 -12.27 -18.11
C LEU A 59 -7.42 -11.60 -19.47
N ASN A 60 -6.53 -12.20 -20.26
CA ASN A 60 -6.07 -11.63 -21.54
C ASN A 60 -7.13 -11.67 -22.66
N ASP A 61 -8.29 -12.28 -22.42
CA ASP A 61 -9.34 -12.54 -23.41
C ASP A 61 -10.63 -11.78 -23.14
N GLY A 62 -10.55 -10.66 -22.40
CA GLY A 62 -11.72 -9.85 -22.05
C GLY A 62 -12.55 -10.43 -20.90
N ARG A 63 -12.12 -11.54 -20.30
CA ARG A 63 -12.73 -12.08 -19.08
C ARG A 63 -12.02 -11.58 -17.83
N ALA A 64 -12.63 -11.80 -16.69
CA ALA A 64 -12.02 -11.67 -15.37
C ALA A 64 -12.41 -12.87 -14.51
N LEU A 65 -11.54 -13.21 -13.57
CA LEU A 65 -11.80 -14.18 -12.52
C LEU A 65 -11.93 -13.46 -11.19
N ALA A 66 -13.15 -13.42 -10.65
CA ALA A 66 -13.41 -13.04 -9.27
C ALA A 66 -13.18 -14.27 -8.39
N SER A 67 -12.46 -14.10 -7.29
CA SER A 67 -12.12 -15.16 -6.34
C SER A 67 -12.37 -14.68 -4.92
N LEU A 68 -12.92 -15.56 -4.10
CA LEU A 68 -13.08 -15.31 -2.66
C LEU A 68 -12.63 -16.48 -1.81
N CYS A 69 -12.24 -16.14 -0.58
CA CYS A 69 -12.01 -17.08 0.49
C CYS A 69 -12.59 -16.51 1.78
N THR A 70 -13.47 -17.27 2.43
CA THR A 70 -13.95 -16.95 3.77
C THR A 70 -13.20 -17.79 4.79
N ILE A 71 -12.64 -17.13 5.80
CA ILE A 71 -11.98 -17.75 6.94
C ILE A 71 -12.85 -17.58 8.19
N LYS A 72 -12.73 -18.50 9.15
CA LYS A 72 -13.27 -18.34 10.50
C LYS A 72 -12.33 -17.48 11.34
N TRP A 73 -12.90 -16.53 12.07
CA TRP A 73 -12.16 -15.66 12.99
C TRP A 73 -12.37 -16.09 14.45
N PRO A 74 -11.35 -16.04 15.33
CA PRO A 74 -9.94 -15.69 15.08
C PRO A 74 -9.06 -16.88 14.64
N SER A 75 -9.62 -18.08 14.44
CA SER A 75 -8.86 -19.31 14.16
C SER A 75 -8.04 -19.31 12.84
N LEU A 76 -8.38 -18.42 11.90
CA LEU A 76 -7.84 -18.37 10.54
C LEU A 76 -8.08 -19.64 9.70
N GLU A 77 -8.94 -20.56 10.15
CA GLU A 77 -9.34 -21.74 9.39
C GLU A 77 -10.09 -21.33 8.12
N VAL A 78 -9.69 -21.85 6.96
CA VAL A 78 -10.41 -21.64 5.70
C VAL A 78 -11.74 -22.40 5.77
N ALA A 79 -12.85 -21.66 5.73
CA ALA A 79 -14.18 -22.25 5.72
C ALA A 79 -14.57 -22.68 4.30
N TYR A 80 -14.43 -21.78 3.32
CA TYR A 80 -14.72 -22.07 1.92
C TYR A 80 -14.02 -21.10 0.97
N THR A 81 -13.88 -21.51 -0.28
CA THR A 81 -13.42 -20.69 -1.41
C THR A 81 -14.42 -20.77 -2.54
N MET A 82 -14.57 -19.69 -3.31
CA MET A 82 -15.47 -19.68 -4.46
C MET A 82 -14.91 -18.76 -5.55
N ASP A 83 -15.10 -19.16 -6.80
CA ASP A 83 -14.59 -18.46 -7.98
C ASP A 83 -15.73 -18.19 -8.98
N LEU A 84 -15.69 -17.04 -9.62
CA LEU A 84 -16.66 -16.62 -10.63
C LEU A 84 -15.92 -16.00 -11.82
N LYS A 85 -15.94 -16.69 -12.95
CA LYS A 85 -15.37 -16.22 -14.20
C LYS A 85 -16.44 -15.51 -15.02
N VAL A 86 -16.19 -14.27 -15.41
CA VAL A 86 -17.15 -13.41 -16.10
C VAL A 86 -16.51 -12.68 -17.27
N CYS A 87 -17.31 -12.33 -18.26
CA CYS A 87 -16.91 -11.35 -19.27
C CYS A 87 -17.00 -9.95 -18.65
N VAL A 88 -15.98 -9.12 -18.86
CA VAL A 88 -15.96 -7.74 -18.38
C VAL A 88 -15.64 -6.80 -19.52
N ASP A 89 -16.32 -5.66 -19.56
CA ASP A 89 -15.99 -4.61 -20.51
C ASP A 89 -14.56 -4.11 -20.27
N GLN A 90 -13.88 -3.69 -21.35
CA GLN A 90 -12.53 -3.13 -21.30
C GLN A 90 -12.60 -1.64 -21.68
N PRO A 91 -13.04 -0.76 -20.76
CA PRO A 91 -13.08 0.66 -21.02
C PRO A 91 -11.66 1.17 -21.30
N SER A 92 -11.56 2.06 -22.28
CA SER A 92 -10.30 2.66 -22.72
C SER A 92 -9.68 3.58 -21.67
N ASN A 93 -10.47 4.06 -20.70
CA ASN A 93 -10.02 4.90 -19.59
C ASN A 93 -9.80 4.08 -18.29
N PRO A 94 -8.59 4.12 -17.69
CA PRO A 94 -8.29 3.42 -16.44
C PRO A 94 -9.17 3.80 -15.24
N LYS A 95 -9.69 5.03 -15.17
CA LYS A 95 -10.56 5.46 -14.07
C LYS A 95 -11.85 4.63 -14.00
N LEU A 96 -12.32 4.11 -15.14
CA LEU A 96 -13.51 3.28 -15.23
C LEU A 96 -13.25 1.81 -14.88
N TRP A 97 -12.01 1.41 -14.61
CA TRP A 97 -11.68 0.02 -14.27
C TRP A 97 -12.37 -0.45 -12.99
N ILE A 98 -12.61 0.47 -12.05
CA ILE A 98 -13.37 0.22 -10.84
C ILE A 98 -14.72 -0.47 -11.11
N PHE A 99 -15.43 -0.06 -12.17
CA PHE A 99 -16.75 -0.62 -12.51
C PHE A 99 -16.66 -2.07 -13.02
N ARG A 100 -15.50 -2.47 -13.53
CA ARG A 100 -15.22 -3.86 -13.94
C ARG A 100 -15.04 -4.77 -12.73
N GLU A 101 -14.56 -4.22 -11.61
CA GLU A 101 -14.23 -4.99 -10.42
C GLU A 101 -15.44 -5.19 -9.52
N VAL A 102 -16.21 -4.12 -9.30
CA VAL A 102 -17.29 -4.09 -8.30
C VAL A 102 -18.41 -5.08 -8.62
N GLY A 103 -18.86 -5.13 -9.88
CA GLY A 103 -19.99 -5.98 -10.28
C GLY A 103 -19.74 -7.48 -10.02
N PRO A 104 -18.66 -8.05 -10.59
CA PRO A 104 -18.32 -9.47 -10.40
C PRO A 104 -18.06 -9.84 -8.94
N LEU A 105 -17.34 -9.00 -8.18
CA LEU A 105 -17.06 -9.25 -6.77
C LEU A 105 -18.34 -9.19 -5.93
N MET A 106 -19.23 -8.23 -6.20
CA MET A 106 -20.53 -8.14 -5.52
C MET A 106 -21.39 -9.38 -5.79
N GLU A 107 -21.43 -9.85 -7.03
CA GLU A 107 -22.17 -11.06 -7.39
C GLU A 107 -21.60 -12.30 -6.68
N LEU A 108 -20.27 -12.45 -6.67
CA LEU A 108 -19.59 -13.53 -5.98
C LEU A 108 -19.91 -13.53 -4.47
N VAL A 109 -19.91 -12.37 -3.82
CA VAL A 109 -20.27 -12.25 -2.39
C VAL A 109 -21.74 -12.66 -2.15
N LYS A 110 -22.66 -12.26 -3.04
CA LYS A 110 -24.09 -12.65 -2.92
C LYS A 110 -24.28 -14.15 -3.05
N GLN A 111 -23.63 -14.78 -4.03
CA GLN A 111 -23.66 -16.23 -4.21
C GLN A 111 -23.10 -16.95 -2.98
N ALA A 112 -22.02 -16.44 -2.39
CA ALA A 112 -21.41 -17.03 -1.20
C ALA A 112 -22.34 -16.92 0.02
N ALA A 113 -23.01 -15.77 0.20
CA ALA A 113 -23.99 -15.59 1.27
C ALA A 113 -25.22 -16.50 1.12
N GLN A 114 -25.59 -16.86 -0.13
CA GLN A 114 -26.67 -17.80 -0.41
C GLN A 114 -26.24 -19.26 -0.22
N ALA A 115 -25.02 -19.62 -0.63
CA ALA A 115 -24.48 -20.97 -0.50
C ALA A 115 -24.09 -21.33 0.95
N HIS A 116 -23.66 -20.34 1.74
CA HIS A 116 -23.17 -20.50 3.10
C HIS A 116 -23.86 -19.54 4.09
N PRO A 117 -25.19 -19.67 4.30
CA PRO A 117 -25.94 -18.79 5.20
C PRO A 117 -25.50 -18.88 6.67
N GLU A 118 -24.88 -19.99 7.07
CA GLU A 118 -24.33 -20.22 8.41
C GLU A 118 -23.11 -19.34 8.73
N LEU A 119 -22.34 -18.97 7.70
CA LEU A 119 -21.10 -18.21 7.82
C LEU A 119 -21.01 -17.14 6.72
N PRO A 120 -21.91 -16.14 6.74
CA PRO A 120 -21.93 -15.11 5.71
C PRO A 120 -20.67 -14.22 5.79
N PRO A 121 -20.34 -13.49 4.71
CA PRO A 121 -19.25 -12.51 4.72
C PRO A 121 -19.53 -11.34 5.68
N GLU A 122 -19.00 -11.39 6.91
CA GLU A 122 -19.24 -10.36 7.93
C GLU A 122 -18.35 -9.13 7.73
N LEU A 123 -17.07 -9.35 7.40
CA LEU A 123 -16.10 -8.32 7.02
C LEU A 123 -15.43 -8.69 5.70
N LEU A 124 -15.25 -7.70 4.83
CA LEU A 124 -14.60 -7.86 3.53
C LEU A 124 -13.16 -7.34 3.59
N MET A 125 -12.19 -8.17 3.23
CA MET A 125 -10.86 -7.71 2.84
C MET A 125 -10.78 -7.77 1.33
N VAL A 126 -10.48 -6.64 0.68
CA VAL A 126 -10.51 -6.53 -0.78
C VAL A 126 -9.12 -6.25 -1.30
N HIS A 127 -8.64 -7.10 -2.20
CA HIS A 127 -7.38 -6.90 -2.90
C HIS A 127 -7.55 -5.73 -3.89
N GLY A 128 -7.05 -4.55 -3.52
CA GLY A 128 -7.27 -3.32 -4.25
C GLY A 128 -7.19 -2.08 -3.35
N HIS A 129 -7.87 -1.02 -3.75
CA HIS A 129 -7.82 0.29 -3.08
C HIS A 129 -9.11 0.63 -2.33
N GLY A 130 -8.98 1.48 -1.30
CA GLY A 130 -10.06 2.01 -0.48
C GLY A 130 -10.18 3.52 -0.65
N VAL A 131 -10.26 4.27 0.43
CA VAL A 131 -10.24 5.75 0.40
C VAL A 131 -8.92 6.32 -0.09
N TRP A 132 -7.82 5.61 0.17
CA TRP A 132 -6.50 5.99 -0.35
C TRP A 132 -6.35 5.43 -1.77
N SER A 133 -6.72 6.25 -2.75
CA SER A 133 -6.80 5.89 -4.15
C SER A 133 -6.62 7.16 -5.02
N PRO A 134 -6.00 7.04 -6.21
CA PRO A 134 -5.65 8.20 -7.04
C PRO A 134 -6.86 8.79 -7.77
N PHE A 135 -7.92 8.01 -7.96
CA PHE A 135 -9.08 8.40 -8.75
C PHE A 135 -10.37 8.39 -7.92
N GLY A 136 -10.27 8.66 -6.62
CA GLY A 136 -11.39 8.66 -5.68
C GLY A 136 -11.73 7.27 -5.11
N PRO A 137 -12.93 7.03 -4.54
CA PRO A 137 -13.21 5.85 -3.73
C PRO A 137 -12.93 4.54 -4.50
N GLY A 138 -12.05 3.71 -3.95
CA GLY A 138 -11.67 2.44 -4.57
C GLY A 138 -12.69 1.30 -4.41
N VAL A 139 -12.32 0.11 -4.88
CA VAL A 139 -13.19 -1.08 -4.94
C VAL A 139 -13.72 -1.49 -3.58
N ALA A 140 -12.92 -1.37 -2.52
CA ALA A 140 -13.35 -1.68 -1.17
C ALA A 140 -14.45 -0.72 -0.69
N CYS A 141 -14.38 0.56 -1.04
CA CYS A 141 -15.40 1.56 -0.71
C CYS A 141 -16.72 1.23 -1.41
N HIS A 142 -16.67 0.97 -2.72
CA HIS A 142 -17.84 0.64 -3.51
C HIS A 142 -18.52 -0.65 -3.01
N LEU A 143 -17.76 -1.72 -2.78
CA LEU A 143 -18.28 -2.98 -2.27
C LEU A 143 -18.87 -2.83 -0.87
N GLY A 144 -18.15 -2.17 0.05
CA GLY A 144 -18.59 -1.97 1.42
C GLY A 144 -19.91 -1.22 1.50
N VAL A 145 -20.05 -0.12 0.75
CA VAL A 145 -21.30 0.66 0.69
C VAL A 145 -22.43 -0.14 0.02
N ALA A 146 -22.16 -0.81 -1.10
CA ALA A 146 -23.18 -1.55 -1.84
C ALA A 146 -23.73 -2.75 -1.05
N LEU A 147 -22.85 -3.46 -0.33
CA LEU A 147 -23.18 -4.64 0.46
C LEU A 147 -23.56 -4.31 1.91
N LYS A 148 -23.39 -3.04 2.32
CA LYS A 148 -23.57 -2.58 3.71
C LYS A 148 -22.72 -3.39 4.70
N ARG A 149 -21.46 -3.68 4.32
CA ARG A 149 -20.51 -4.47 5.11
C ARG A 149 -19.25 -3.66 5.42
N PRO A 150 -18.64 -3.87 6.60
CA PRO A 150 -17.28 -3.42 6.84
C PRO A 150 -16.33 -3.92 5.75
N ALA A 151 -15.50 -3.03 5.21
CA ALA A 151 -14.59 -3.33 4.12
C ALA A 151 -13.23 -2.69 4.35
N ILE A 152 -12.16 -3.47 4.16
CA ILE A 152 -10.76 -3.06 4.24
C ILE A 152 -10.14 -3.25 2.86
N ALA A 153 -9.44 -2.24 2.37
CA ALA A 153 -8.61 -2.38 1.17
C ALA A 153 -7.19 -2.78 1.55
N VAL A 154 -6.62 -3.75 0.83
CA VAL A 154 -5.23 -4.18 0.98
C VAL A 154 -4.64 -4.42 -0.39
N THR A 155 -3.46 -3.90 -0.66
CA THR A 155 -2.75 -4.16 -1.91
C THR A 155 -1.23 -4.11 -1.72
N ALA A 156 -0.49 -4.87 -2.52
CA ALA A 156 0.96 -4.72 -2.65
C ALA A 156 1.37 -3.78 -3.80
N ASP A 157 0.39 -3.37 -4.62
CA ASP A 157 0.60 -2.51 -5.77
C ASP A 157 0.55 -1.04 -5.36
N TRP A 158 1.55 -0.27 -5.80
CA TRP A 158 1.59 1.17 -5.58
C TRP A 158 0.65 1.88 -6.57
N PRO A 159 -0.36 2.63 -6.10
CA PRO A 159 -1.15 3.49 -6.98
C PRO A 159 -0.33 4.69 -7.45
N GLN A 160 -0.60 5.19 -8.65
CA GLN A 160 0.01 6.43 -9.13
C GLN A 160 -0.56 7.64 -8.38
N MET A 161 0.09 8.03 -7.29
CA MET A 161 -0.28 9.20 -6.49
C MET A 161 0.44 10.46 -6.97
N GLU A 162 -0.24 11.61 -6.90
CA GLU A 162 0.32 12.91 -7.31
C GLU A 162 1.06 13.63 -6.16
N TRP A 163 0.72 13.34 -4.91
CA TRP A 163 1.20 14.07 -3.73
C TRP A 163 2.18 13.30 -2.85
N VAL A 164 2.43 12.02 -3.15
CA VAL A 164 3.37 11.18 -2.42
C VAL A 164 4.01 10.18 -3.36
N THR A 165 5.30 9.91 -3.20
CA THR A 165 6.03 8.94 -4.03
C THR A 165 6.23 7.62 -3.30
N GLN A 166 6.42 6.54 -4.07
CA GLN A 166 6.69 5.23 -3.47
C GLN A 166 8.05 5.25 -2.76
N GLU A 167 9.02 5.96 -3.34
CA GLU A 167 10.40 6.06 -2.89
C GLU A 167 10.49 6.71 -1.49
N GLU A 168 9.69 7.73 -1.21
CA GLU A 168 9.61 8.35 0.12
C GLU A 168 9.13 7.33 1.17
N ILE A 169 8.05 6.61 0.89
CA ILE A 169 7.50 5.60 1.79
C ILE A 169 8.49 4.44 2.01
N LEU A 170 9.12 3.96 0.93
CA LEU A 170 10.14 2.92 1.01
C LEU A 170 11.38 3.38 1.78
N GLY A 171 11.74 4.66 1.72
CA GLY A 171 12.83 5.23 2.51
C GLY A 171 12.59 5.17 4.01
N HIS A 172 11.35 5.46 4.47
CA HIS A 172 10.98 5.29 5.87
C HIS A 172 11.05 3.83 6.32
N ILE A 173 10.56 2.91 5.49
CA ILE A 173 10.59 1.48 5.79
C ILE A 173 12.04 0.96 5.84
N ALA A 174 12.87 1.34 4.88
CA ALA A 174 14.28 0.98 4.85
C ALA A 174 15.04 1.53 6.08
N ALA A 175 14.54 2.60 6.70
CA ALA A 175 15.02 3.13 7.97
C ALA A 175 14.54 2.38 9.22
N GLY A 176 13.79 1.28 9.03
CA GLY A 176 13.32 0.41 10.11
C GLY A 176 11.88 0.66 10.53
N ALA A 177 11.12 1.49 9.81
CA ALA A 177 9.70 1.65 10.10
C ALA A 177 8.93 0.38 9.70
N GLU A 178 8.26 -0.24 10.68
CA GLU A 178 7.39 -1.40 10.45
C GLU A 178 6.05 -1.00 9.79
N ALA A 179 5.64 0.24 10.03
CA ALA A 179 4.48 0.86 9.41
C ALA A 179 4.71 2.35 9.14
N VAL A 180 4.13 2.88 8.06
CA VAL A 180 4.24 4.29 7.65
C VAL A 180 2.86 4.80 7.27
N MET A 181 2.43 5.92 7.85
CA MET A 181 1.17 6.55 7.49
C MET A 181 1.23 7.14 6.08
N LEU A 182 0.18 6.92 5.29
CA LEU A 182 0.09 7.39 3.92
C LEU A 182 -0.76 8.67 3.88
N PRO A 183 -0.18 9.82 3.49
CA PRO A 183 -0.91 11.08 3.42
C PRO A 183 -1.86 11.12 2.22
N GLY A 184 -2.91 11.92 2.35
CA GLY A 184 -3.71 12.44 1.24
C GLY A 184 -3.24 13.83 0.82
N ALA A 185 -3.89 14.36 -0.21
CA ALA A 185 -3.65 15.72 -0.69
C ALA A 185 -4.01 16.82 0.33
N ASP A 186 -4.73 16.48 1.40
CA ASP A 186 -5.13 17.38 2.49
C ASP A 186 -4.26 17.21 3.76
N ASP A 187 -3.09 16.58 3.62
CA ASP A 187 -2.13 16.23 4.68
C ASP A 187 -2.69 15.30 5.79
N ARG A 188 -3.94 14.84 5.66
CA ARG A 188 -4.49 13.81 6.55
C ARG A 188 -4.01 12.43 6.13
N SER A 189 -3.85 11.54 7.10
CA SER A 189 -3.51 10.15 6.80
C SER A 189 -4.76 9.36 6.40
N TRP A 190 -4.76 8.81 5.19
CA TRP A 190 -5.88 8.02 4.65
C TRP A 190 -5.55 6.55 4.43
N GLY A 191 -4.28 6.18 4.57
CA GLY A 191 -3.83 4.80 4.47
C GLY A 191 -2.60 4.55 5.33
N MET A 192 -2.12 3.31 5.29
CA MET A 192 -0.92 2.87 6.00
C MET A 192 -0.15 1.88 5.14
N ALA A 193 1.15 2.07 4.97
CA ALA A 193 2.05 1.03 4.48
C ALA A 193 2.49 0.16 5.66
N LEU A 194 2.35 -1.16 5.54
CA LEU A 194 2.71 -2.16 6.55
C LEU A 194 3.72 -3.14 5.97
N VAL A 195 4.78 -3.46 6.70
CA VAL A 195 5.72 -4.52 6.32
C VAL A 195 5.23 -5.88 6.85
N PRO A 196 4.89 -6.85 5.97
CA PRO A 196 4.50 -8.18 6.43
C PRO A 196 5.66 -8.90 7.12
N GLY A 197 5.41 -9.52 8.27
CA GLY A 197 6.40 -10.35 8.97
C GLY A 197 7.37 -9.61 9.89
N ALA A 198 7.20 -8.31 10.10
CA ALA A 198 7.85 -7.60 11.21
C ALA A 198 7.12 -7.97 12.53
N SER A 199 7.47 -9.12 13.11
CA SER A 199 7.08 -9.46 14.49
C SER A 199 8.33 -9.45 15.37
N PRO A 200 8.32 -8.76 16.52
CA PRO A 200 9.48 -8.62 17.41
C PRO A 200 9.83 -9.89 18.22
N GLU A 201 9.11 -11.00 18.04
CA GLU A 201 9.24 -12.18 18.92
C GLU A 201 10.36 -13.16 18.54
N SER A 202 10.96 -13.05 17.35
CA SER A 202 12.21 -13.75 17.08
C SER A 202 13.38 -12.94 17.66
N GLY A 203 13.61 -13.07 18.96
CA GLY A 203 14.71 -12.47 19.72
C GLY A 203 16.12 -12.92 19.31
N GLU A 204 16.28 -13.45 18.11
CA GLU A 204 17.55 -13.77 17.49
C GLU A 204 17.81 -12.71 16.41
N PRO A 205 18.94 -11.98 16.44
CA PRO A 205 19.33 -11.17 15.30
C PRO A 205 19.59 -12.13 14.15
N GLU A 206 18.62 -12.27 13.22
CA GLU A 206 18.83 -13.04 12.00
C GLU A 206 20.11 -12.52 11.33
N THR A 207 21.17 -13.32 11.39
CA THR A 207 22.51 -12.97 10.86
C THR A 207 22.52 -12.85 9.34
N SER A 208 21.37 -12.96 8.69
CA SER A 208 21.15 -12.79 7.27
C SER A 208 19.68 -12.45 7.04
N PRO A 209 19.35 -11.32 6.37
CA PRO A 209 17.96 -11.07 6.00
C PRO A 209 17.45 -12.22 5.11
N PRO A 210 16.15 -12.58 5.18
CA PRO A 210 15.59 -13.56 4.26
C PRO A 210 15.89 -13.12 2.82
N PRO A 211 16.15 -14.07 1.89
CA PRO A 211 16.56 -13.75 0.53
C PRO A 211 15.54 -12.92 -0.26
N PHE A 212 14.32 -12.77 0.27
CA PHE A 212 13.25 -11.99 -0.31
C PHE A 212 12.37 -11.38 0.79
N TYR A 213 12.37 -10.05 0.90
CA TYR A 213 11.35 -9.35 1.69
C TYR A 213 10.06 -9.27 0.87
N PRO A 214 8.90 -9.66 1.43
CA PRO A 214 7.64 -9.36 0.78
C PRO A 214 7.49 -7.84 0.63
N PRO A 215 6.91 -7.34 -0.47
CA PRO A 215 6.65 -5.92 -0.62
C PRO A 215 5.72 -5.42 0.50
N PRO A 216 5.82 -4.14 0.89
CA PRO A 216 4.89 -3.58 1.86
C PRO A 216 3.45 -3.64 1.34
N LEU A 217 2.50 -3.81 2.26
CA LEU A 217 1.08 -3.72 2.00
C LEU A 217 0.60 -2.30 2.22
N TYR A 218 -0.13 -1.74 1.26
CA TYR A 218 -0.85 -0.49 1.41
C TYR A 218 -2.29 -0.79 1.83
N ILE A 219 -2.64 -0.34 3.02
CA ILE A 219 -3.93 -0.57 3.67
C ILE A 219 -4.68 0.75 3.69
N SER A 220 -5.98 0.72 3.40
CA SER A 220 -6.85 1.86 3.63
C SER A 220 -8.27 1.43 3.95
N THR A 221 -9.02 2.30 4.61
CA THR A 221 -10.43 2.07 4.89
C THR A 221 -11.22 1.90 3.59
N GLY A 222 -12.06 0.86 3.53
CA GLY A 222 -13.14 0.78 2.55
C GLY A 222 -14.43 1.37 3.11
N HIS A 223 -15.00 0.79 4.17
CA HIS A 223 -16.27 1.22 4.75
C HIS A 223 -16.44 0.70 6.19
N LYS A 224 -17.03 1.49 7.09
CA LYS A 224 -17.43 1.14 8.48
C LYS A 224 -16.30 0.65 9.40
N VAL A 225 -15.05 0.90 9.04
CA VAL A 225 -13.86 0.48 9.79
C VAL A 225 -12.86 1.62 9.80
N SER A 226 -12.29 1.94 10.96
CA SER A 226 -11.22 2.93 11.06
C SER A 226 -9.93 2.40 10.43
N LEU A 227 -9.02 3.30 10.05
CA LEU A 227 -7.73 2.90 9.48
C LEU A 227 -6.89 2.06 10.48
N GLU A 228 -6.94 2.42 11.76
CA GLU A 228 -6.24 1.73 12.85
C GLU A 228 -6.77 0.30 13.03
N THR A 229 -8.09 0.16 13.21
CA THR A 229 -8.74 -1.16 13.28
C THR A 229 -8.48 -1.99 12.02
N ALA A 230 -8.56 -1.38 10.84
CA ALA A 230 -8.28 -2.06 9.59
C ALA A 230 -6.84 -2.60 9.52
N ALA A 231 -5.87 -1.79 9.93
CA ALA A 231 -4.46 -2.16 10.00
C ALA A 231 -4.21 -3.33 10.94
N GLU A 232 -4.79 -3.31 12.14
CA GLU A 232 -4.63 -4.38 13.12
C GLU A 232 -5.28 -5.69 12.66
N MET A 233 -6.49 -5.65 12.09
CA MET A 233 -7.13 -6.83 11.51
C MET A 233 -6.31 -7.44 10.36
N VAL A 234 -5.70 -6.60 9.52
CA VAL A 234 -4.80 -7.07 8.45
C VAL A 234 -3.57 -7.71 9.07
N LYS A 235 -2.91 -7.06 10.03
CA LYS A 235 -1.72 -7.61 10.72
C LYS A 235 -2.02 -8.97 11.37
N SER A 236 -3.11 -9.07 12.11
CA SER A 236 -3.55 -10.28 12.83
C SER A 236 -4.03 -11.41 11.92
N SER A 237 -4.25 -11.15 10.63
CA SER A 237 -4.62 -12.17 9.65
C SER A 237 -3.46 -12.58 8.74
N ILE A 238 -2.25 -12.06 8.93
CA ILE A 238 -1.07 -12.50 8.17
C ILE A 238 -0.52 -13.80 8.80
N VAL A 239 -0.55 -14.88 8.02
CA VAL A 239 0.07 -16.16 8.39
C VAL A 239 1.41 -16.29 7.67
N PRO A 240 2.53 -16.57 8.36
CA PRO A 240 3.80 -16.86 7.71
C PRO A 240 3.69 -18.05 6.74
N PRO A 241 4.36 -18.03 5.58
CA PRO A 241 4.38 -19.18 4.68
C PRO A 241 5.07 -20.38 5.36
N THR A 242 4.48 -21.57 5.26
CA THR A 242 5.02 -22.81 5.85
C THR A 242 6.11 -23.48 5.01
N GLU A 243 6.32 -23.05 3.76
CA GLU A 243 7.28 -23.61 2.80
C GLU A 243 8.10 -22.49 2.13
N PRO A 244 9.37 -22.74 1.74
CA PRO A 244 10.21 -21.75 1.06
C PRO A 244 9.55 -21.30 -0.26
N ALA A 245 9.60 -19.99 -0.50
CA ALA A 245 8.84 -19.31 -1.55
C ALA A 245 9.08 -19.91 -2.96
N GLY A 246 8.12 -20.71 -3.44
CA GLY A 246 7.94 -21.01 -4.86
C GLY A 246 7.29 -19.85 -5.62
N SER A 247 6.67 -20.12 -6.78
CA SER A 247 6.03 -19.12 -7.67
C SER A 247 4.90 -18.27 -7.04
N ALA A 248 4.51 -18.54 -5.79
CA ALA A 248 3.51 -17.77 -5.03
C ALA A 248 4.09 -16.58 -4.23
N ALA A 249 5.40 -16.29 -4.38
CA ALA A 249 6.14 -15.26 -3.62
C ALA A 249 5.44 -13.88 -3.55
N SER A 250 4.67 -13.51 -4.58
CA SER A 250 3.97 -12.22 -4.63
C SER A 250 2.78 -12.10 -3.67
N SER A 251 2.11 -13.21 -3.37
CA SER A 251 0.95 -13.27 -2.47
C SER A 251 1.34 -13.59 -1.03
N ASN A 252 2.59 -14.00 -0.80
CA ASN A 252 3.09 -14.45 0.50
C ASN A 252 3.11 -13.34 1.57
N GLY A 253 2.98 -12.06 1.18
CA GLY A 253 2.81 -10.95 2.10
C GLY A 253 1.34 -10.63 2.45
N LEU A 254 0.38 -11.05 1.62
CA LEU A 254 -1.05 -10.72 1.82
C LEU A 254 -1.62 -11.40 3.07
N PRO A 255 -2.63 -10.79 3.73
CA PRO A 255 -3.38 -11.44 4.79
C PRO A 255 -4.03 -12.73 4.27
N TRP A 256 -4.14 -13.71 5.15
CA TRP A 256 -4.55 -15.08 4.85
C TRP A 256 -5.81 -15.22 3.97
N PRO A 257 -6.93 -14.51 4.23
CA PRO A 257 -8.10 -14.60 3.37
C PRO A 257 -7.83 -14.11 1.94
N LEU A 258 -7.04 -13.04 1.76
CA LEU A 258 -6.67 -12.54 0.43
C LEU A 258 -5.67 -13.46 -0.27
N ARG A 259 -4.65 -13.91 0.45
CA ARG A 259 -3.65 -14.85 -0.08
C ARG A 259 -4.35 -16.12 -0.60
N THR A 260 -5.25 -16.68 0.21
CA THR A 260 -5.98 -17.90 -0.14
C THR A 260 -6.90 -17.67 -1.33
N ALA A 261 -7.63 -16.56 -1.38
CA ALA A 261 -8.47 -16.21 -2.53
C ALA A 261 -7.66 -16.11 -3.83
N VAL A 262 -6.51 -15.41 -3.81
CA VAL A 262 -5.60 -15.30 -4.97
C VAL A 262 -5.09 -16.68 -5.40
N GLN A 263 -4.64 -17.51 -4.46
CA GLN A 263 -4.11 -18.83 -4.74
C GLN A 263 -5.18 -19.80 -5.28
N ALA A 264 -6.40 -19.74 -4.74
CA ALA A 264 -7.55 -20.53 -5.21
C ALA A 264 -7.89 -20.17 -6.66
N GLY A 265 -8.04 -18.89 -6.97
CA GLY A 265 -8.31 -18.44 -8.35
C GLY A 265 -7.23 -18.85 -9.33
N GLN A 266 -5.95 -18.71 -8.95
CA GLN A 266 -4.85 -19.19 -9.79
C GLN A 266 -4.88 -20.71 -9.99
N ARG A 267 -5.29 -21.49 -8.96
CA ARG A 267 -5.44 -22.94 -9.09
C ARG A 267 -6.58 -23.30 -10.06
N ALA A 268 -7.71 -22.59 -9.99
CA ALA A 268 -8.82 -22.76 -10.92
C ALA A 268 -8.40 -22.49 -12.38
N LEU A 269 -7.63 -21.43 -12.64
CA LEU A 269 -7.11 -21.14 -13.99
C LEU A 269 -6.14 -22.20 -14.50
N ARG A 270 -5.27 -22.72 -13.62
CA ARG A 270 -4.34 -23.80 -13.98
C ARG A 270 -5.10 -25.08 -14.33
N GLN A 271 -6.10 -25.43 -13.55
CA GLN A 271 -6.95 -26.58 -13.82
C GLN A 271 -7.68 -26.44 -15.15
N GLU A 272 -8.33 -25.30 -15.43
CA GLU A 272 -8.98 -25.04 -16.71
C GLU A 272 -8.00 -25.16 -17.90
N HIS A 273 -6.76 -24.68 -17.74
CA HIS A 273 -5.73 -24.82 -18.76
C HIS A 273 -5.38 -26.29 -19.03
N CYS A 274 -5.13 -27.06 -17.97
CA CYS A 274 -4.85 -28.49 -18.07
C CYS A 274 -5.98 -29.24 -18.78
N GLU A 275 -7.23 -28.99 -18.41
CA GLU A 275 -8.41 -29.59 -19.04
C GLU A 275 -8.55 -29.20 -20.51
N ARG A 276 -8.36 -27.92 -20.84
CA ARG A 276 -8.50 -27.41 -22.22
C ARG A 276 -7.47 -28.00 -23.17
N TYR A 277 -6.22 -28.18 -22.71
CA TYR A 277 -5.11 -28.62 -23.56
C TYR A 277 -4.76 -30.10 -23.37
N GLY A 278 -5.48 -30.83 -22.51
CA GLY A 278 -5.22 -32.25 -22.23
C GLY A 278 -3.81 -32.48 -21.66
N VAL A 279 -3.31 -31.56 -20.84
CA VAL A 279 -1.96 -31.64 -20.24
C VAL A 279 -2.07 -31.74 -18.72
N THR A 280 -1.15 -32.48 -18.11
CA THR A 280 -0.97 -32.52 -16.66
C THR A 280 -0.31 -31.24 -16.15
N GLU A 281 -0.45 -30.97 -14.84
CA GLU A 281 0.22 -29.82 -14.20
C GLU A 281 1.76 -29.92 -14.31
N ALA A 282 2.31 -31.14 -14.25
CA ALA A 282 3.74 -31.37 -14.44
C ALA A 282 4.21 -30.98 -15.85
N GLU A 283 3.46 -31.36 -16.88
CA GLU A 283 3.76 -30.98 -18.26
C GLU A 283 3.60 -29.48 -18.50
N ARG A 284 2.60 -28.83 -17.86
CA ARG A 284 2.41 -27.38 -17.92
C ARG A 284 3.62 -26.63 -17.35
N LEU A 285 4.13 -27.07 -16.20
CA LEU A 285 5.30 -26.47 -15.54
C LEU A 285 6.58 -26.61 -16.38
N GLN A 286 6.74 -27.73 -17.09
CA GLN A 286 7.86 -27.94 -18.02
C GLN A 286 7.76 -27.05 -19.27
N ARG A 287 6.54 -26.78 -19.76
CA ARG A 287 6.30 -25.98 -20.98
C ARG A 287 6.30 -24.48 -20.75
N SER A 288 6.02 -24.01 -19.53
CA SER A 288 5.86 -22.59 -19.26
C SER A 288 6.62 -22.15 -18.00
N PRO A 289 7.96 -22.10 -18.05
CA PRO A 289 8.76 -21.62 -16.91
C PRO A 289 8.60 -20.12 -16.63
N ASN A 290 7.95 -19.33 -17.50
CA ASN A 290 8.02 -17.86 -17.45
C ASN A 290 6.73 -17.08 -17.73
N THR A 291 5.54 -17.69 -17.77
CA THR A 291 4.27 -16.93 -17.91
C THR A 291 3.78 -16.42 -16.55
N GLY A 292 4.60 -15.59 -15.91
CA GLY A 292 4.18 -14.85 -14.73
C GLY A 292 3.14 -13.81 -15.11
N ASN A 293 1.99 -13.85 -14.44
CA ASN A 293 0.89 -12.91 -14.61
C ASN A 293 1.35 -11.46 -14.36
N MET A 294 0.67 -10.44 -14.90
CA MET A 294 1.04 -9.02 -14.70
C MET A 294 1.15 -8.65 -13.22
N ALA A 295 0.31 -9.23 -12.36
CA ALA A 295 0.37 -9.06 -10.89
C ALA A 295 1.67 -9.64 -10.29
N GLU A 296 2.17 -10.76 -10.83
CA GLU A 296 3.44 -11.35 -10.42
C GLU A 296 4.62 -10.49 -10.88
N ALA A 297 4.55 -9.94 -12.10
CA ALA A 297 5.54 -8.99 -12.59
C ALA A 297 5.53 -7.67 -11.79
N ALA A 298 4.36 -7.17 -11.39
CA ALA A 298 4.21 -5.98 -10.55
C ALA A 298 4.81 -6.21 -9.16
N SER A 299 4.50 -7.34 -8.53
CA SER A 299 5.08 -7.72 -7.24
C SER A 299 6.60 -7.95 -7.31
N ARG A 300 7.12 -8.59 -8.37
CA ARG A 300 8.58 -8.71 -8.59
C ARG A 300 9.24 -7.34 -8.71
N ARG A 301 8.62 -6.38 -9.39
CA ARG A 301 9.12 -5.00 -9.49
C ARG A 301 9.07 -4.28 -8.14
N ALA A 302 7.97 -4.42 -7.38
CA ALA A 302 7.84 -3.84 -6.05
C ALA A 302 8.92 -4.37 -5.09
N SER A 303 9.13 -5.69 -5.10
CA SER A 303 10.17 -6.36 -4.29
C SER A 303 11.58 -5.94 -4.72
N LYS A 304 11.83 -5.78 -6.03
CA LYS A 304 13.12 -5.26 -6.54
C LYS A 304 13.39 -3.85 -6.03
N ARG A 305 12.41 -2.94 -6.15
CA ARG A 305 12.52 -1.55 -5.66
C ARG A 305 12.75 -1.49 -4.17
N TYR A 306 12.01 -2.28 -3.40
CA TYR A 306 12.20 -2.39 -1.96
C TYR A 306 13.63 -2.85 -1.62
N ASN A 307 14.10 -3.93 -2.26
CA ASN A 307 15.45 -4.45 -2.02
C ASN A 307 16.54 -3.43 -2.42
N GLU A 308 16.34 -2.68 -3.51
CA GLU A 308 17.21 -1.58 -3.92
C GLU A 308 17.25 -0.47 -2.86
N ALA A 309 16.09 -0.02 -2.35
CA ALA A 309 16.01 1.01 -1.30
C ALA A 309 16.74 0.58 -0.01
N VAL A 310 16.52 -0.66 0.43
CA VAL A 310 17.21 -1.25 1.60
C VAL A 310 18.73 -1.32 1.37
N GLN A 311 19.18 -1.70 0.16
CA GLN A 311 20.60 -1.75 -0.17
C GLN A 311 21.25 -0.37 -0.19
N THR A 312 20.61 0.63 -0.80
CA THR A 312 21.09 2.01 -0.81
C THR A 312 21.25 2.55 0.61
N GLN A 313 20.32 2.23 1.51
CA GLN A 313 20.40 2.65 2.90
C GLN A 313 21.52 1.96 3.69
N LYS A 314 21.74 0.66 3.48
CA LYS A 314 22.90 -0.04 4.08
C LYS A 314 24.23 0.55 3.62
N GLN A 315 24.30 1.06 2.39
CA GLN A 315 25.49 1.74 1.88
C GLN A 315 25.70 3.14 2.49
N SER A 316 24.63 3.89 2.75
CA SER A 316 24.71 5.21 3.40
C SER A 316 24.97 5.14 4.91
N GLN A 317 24.62 4.03 5.56
CA GLN A 317 24.89 3.76 6.98
C GLN A 317 26.23 3.06 7.25
N LYS A 318 27.04 2.74 6.22
CA LYS A 318 28.40 2.25 6.45
C LYS A 318 29.21 3.36 7.13
N PRO A 319 29.84 3.12 8.30
CA PRO A 319 30.70 4.11 8.90
C PRO A 319 31.79 4.48 7.89
N ALA A 320 32.02 5.77 7.68
CA ALA A 320 33.14 6.24 6.90
C ALA A 320 34.39 5.55 7.45
N SER A 321 35.10 4.81 6.58
CA SER A 321 36.36 4.16 6.93
C SER A 321 37.21 5.15 7.72
N PRO A 322 37.79 4.79 8.88
CA PRO A 322 38.62 5.72 9.62
C PRO A 322 39.71 6.18 8.64
N ARG A 323 39.71 7.47 8.31
CA ARG A 323 40.77 8.04 7.47
C ARG A 323 42.06 7.76 8.24
N CYS A 324 42.87 6.88 7.68
CA CYS A 324 44.17 6.55 8.22
C CYS A 324 44.98 7.85 8.23
N CYS A 325 45.10 8.47 9.41
CA CYS A 325 46.02 9.58 9.63
C CYS A 325 47.43 9.02 9.46
N THR A 326 48.01 9.20 8.27
CA THR A 326 49.44 9.02 8.07
C THR A 326 50.17 10.14 8.83
N PRO A 327 51.13 9.83 9.72
CA PRO A 327 51.94 10.87 10.35
C PRO A 327 52.88 11.49 9.30
N PRO A 328 53.23 12.78 9.41
CA PRO A 328 54.11 13.41 8.46
C PRO A 328 55.51 12.81 8.55
N ARG A 329 56.03 12.41 7.39
CA ARG A 329 57.35 11.82 7.20
C ARG A 329 58.42 12.88 7.45
N SER A 330 59.28 12.65 8.44
CA SER A 330 60.48 13.45 8.69
C SER A 330 61.41 13.41 7.48
N GLN A 331 61.57 14.54 6.78
CA GLN A 331 62.64 14.72 5.80
C GLN A 331 63.89 15.23 6.52
N ALA A 332 64.91 14.39 6.57
CA ALA A 332 66.29 14.82 6.72
C ALA A 332 66.95 14.66 5.35
N GLN A 333 67.43 15.77 4.79
CA GLN A 333 68.73 15.93 4.12
C GLN A 333 68.78 17.28 3.39
N SER A 334 69.69 18.13 3.84
CA SER A 334 70.19 19.31 3.11
C SER A 334 71.07 18.87 1.92
N PRO A 335 71.33 19.77 0.95
CA PRO A 335 72.56 20.56 1.04
C PRO A 335 72.41 22.04 0.63
N GLU A 336 73.51 22.77 0.88
CA GLU A 336 73.76 24.22 0.87
C GLU A 336 73.52 24.97 -0.46
N LEU A 337 73.14 26.27 -0.39
CA LEU A 337 74.02 27.42 -0.70
C LEU A 337 73.26 28.78 -0.67
N SER A 338 74.02 29.82 -0.30
CA SER A 338 73.70 31.16 0.22
C SER A 338 73.13 32.23 -0.78
N PRO A 339 73.17 33.56 -0.51
CA PRO A 339 72.04 34.34 0.04
C PRO A 339 71.66 35.59 -0.80
N GLN A 340 70.41 36.07 -0.78
CA GLN A 340 70.12 37.49 -1.13
C GLN A 340 69.00 38.12 -0.28
N SER A 341 69.29 39.36 0.12
CA SER A 341 68.63 40.22 1.10
C SER A 341 67.42 41.00 0.53
N PRO A 342 66.63 41.70 1.37
CA PRO A 342 65.21 42.07 1.12
C PRO A 342 65.03 43.50 0.58
N PRO A 343 63.77 43.95 0.38
CA PRO A 343 63.38 45.12 1.16
C PRO A 343 61.90 45.23 1.62
N LYS A 344 61.79 45.74 2.86
CA LYS A 344 61.00 46.90 3.36
C LYS A 344 59.48 46.81 3.55
N ALA A 345 59.14 47.04 4.83
CA ALA A 345 57.86 47.39 5.41
C ALA A 345 57.36 48.81 5.06
N LYS A 346 56.03 49.00 5.23
CA LYS A 346 55.33 50.19 5.79
C LYS A 346 53.85 49.78 5.95
N ALA A 347 53.27 49.59 7.14
CA ALA A 347 52.96 50.52 8.24
C ALA A 347 51.58 51.21 8.07
N GLN A 348 50.69 50.94 9.06
CA GLN A 348 49.67 51.81 9.68
C GLN A 348 48.41 52.16 8.86
N GLY A 349 47.18 52.32 9.40
CA GLY A 349 46.61 52.34 10.76
C GLY A 349 45.10 51.96 10.69
N ALA A 350 44.46 51.42 11.72
CA ALA A 350 43.91 52.07 12.93
C ALA A 350 42.63 52.92 12.68
N GLY A 351 41.55 52.57 13.40
CA GLY A 351 40.34 53.38 13.64
C GLY A 351 39.04 52.67 13.24
N SER A 352 38.30 52.00 14.14
CA SER A 352 37.23 52.55 15.02
C SER A 352 36.08 53.18 14.22
N SER A 353 34.79 53.02 14.47
CA SER A 353 33.97 52.37 15.50
C SER A 353 32.52 52.82 15.20
N GLN A 354 31.54 52.18 15.86
CA GLN A 354 30.19 52.69 16.14
C GLN A 354 29.07 52.51 15.08
N SER A 355 28.17 51.60 15.45
CA SER A 355 26.71 51.67 15.33
C SER A 355 26.16 52.92 16.07
N PRO A 356 24.90 53.42 15.86
CA PRO A 356 23.70 52.71 16.32
C PRO A 356 22.33 53.07 15.64
N THR A 357 21.26 52.50 16.22
CA THR A 357 19.84 52.93 16.26
C THR A 357 18.94 52.69 15.04
N LYS A 358 17.91 51.82 15.15
CA LYS A 358 16.54 51.97 15.73
C LYS A 358 15.58 52.81 14.86
N ALA A 359 14.53 52.17 14.32
CA ALA A 359 13.23 52.79 14.08
C ALA A 359 12.11 51.73 14.05
N LYS A 360 10.91 52.17 14.43
CA LYS A 360 9.74 51.46 14.93
C LYS A 360 8.52 52.03 14.19
N ALA A 361 7.59 51.20 13.70
CA ALA A 361 6.19 51.52 13.36
C ALA A 361 5.45 50.17 13.22
N GLN A 362 4.48 49.75 14.03
CA GLN A 362 3.13 50.28 14.33
C GLN A 362 2.24 50.51 13.09
N GLY A 363 1.23 49.63 12.95
CA GLY A 363 0.04 49.78 12.12
C GLY A 363 -0.99 48.74 12.57
N ALA A 364 -2.18 49.21 12.95
CA ALA A 364 -3.22 48.50 13.71
C ALA A 364 -4.45 48.15 12.86
N GLY A 365 -5.30 47.26 13.39
CA GLY A 365 -6.72 47.07 13.03
C GLY A 365 -6.99 45.86 12.13
N SER A 366 -7.99 45.01 12.32
CA SER A 366 -9.14 45.03 13.24
C SER A 366 -9.77 43.62 13.29
N SER A 367 -10.37 43.31 14.43
CA SER A 367 -11.20 42.16 14.74
C SER A 367 -12.61 42.28 14.14
N GLN A 368 -13.23 41.16 13.73
CA GLN A 368 -14.64 40.83 14.07
C GLN A 368 -15.05 39.44 13.56
N SER A 369 -15.73 38.70 14.44
CA SER A 369 -16.61 37.55 14.21
C SER A 369 -17.74 37.63 15.26
N PRO A 370 -18.78 36.78 15.27
CA PRO A 370 -19.70 36.40 14.20
C PRO A 370 -21.18 36.68 14.61
N THR A 371 -22.14 36.65 13.67
CA THR A 371 -23.58 36.65 13.99
C THR A 371 -24.32 35.47 13.36
N LYS A 372 -25.05 34.76 14.23
CA LYS A 372 -26.09 33.77 13.97
C LYS A 372 -27.23 34.32 13.10
N ALA A 373 -27.82 33.49 12.26
CA ALA A 373 -29.27 33.52 12.00
C ALA A 373 -29.80 32.13 11.61
N LYS A 374 -31.03 31.88 12.05
CA LYS A 374 -31.78 30.62 12.13
C LYS A 374 -33.11 30.88 11.40
N ALA A 375 -33.57 29.99 10.52
CA ALA A 375 -34.95 29.81 10.03
C ALA A 375 -34.92 28.62 9.04
N GLN A 376 -35.58 27.47 9.15
CA GLN A 376 -36.97 27.08 9.46
C GLN A 376 -38.03 27.71 8.53
N GLY A 377 -38.64 26.86 7.69
CA GLY A 377 -40.07 26.90 7.37
C GLY A 377 -40.46 26.95 5.90
N ALA A 378 -40.82 25.78 5.33
CA ALA A 378 -42.05 25.46 4.57
C ALA A 378 -41.79 24.29 3.61
#